data_AF-A0A955BHD8-F1
#
_entry.id   AF-A0A955BHD8-F1
#
_cell.length_a   1.000
_cell.length_b   1.000
_cell.length_c   1.000
_cell.angle_alpha   90.00
_cell.angle_beta   90.00
_cell.angle_gamma   90.00
#
_symmetry.space_group_name_H-M   'P 1'
#
loop_
_entity.id
_entity.type
_entity.pdbx_description
1 polymer ?
#
loop_
_entity_poly.entity_id
_entity_poly.type
_entity_poly.pdbx_seq_one_letter_code
_entity_poly.pdbx_strand_id
1 'polypeptide(L)'
;AGLTFVSATPSQGTYNSGTGVWTVGTINSAANATLTITATVASTGTKTNTAQVQAVDQFDPDSTPGNSAAAEDDQASAAVAPPTVDLSLTKTVDDASPAIGQNVTFTTTLT
;
A
#
# COMPACT_ATOMS: atom_id res chain seq x y z
N ALA A 1 -6.85 7.76 2.48
CA ALA A 1 -7.50 6.73 3.31
C ALA A 1 -7.47 5.39 2.58
N GLY A 2 -7.29 4.26 3.28
CA GLY A 2 -7.22 2.92 2.67
C GLY A 2 -6.09 2.02 3.19
N LEU A 3 -5.25 2.53 4.09
CA LEU A 3 -4.36 1.75 4.93
C LEU A 3 -4.79 1.93 6.38
N THR A 4 -4.79 0.86 7.16
CA THR A 4 -5.04 0.87 8.61
C THR A 4 -3.77 0.47 9.33
N PHE A 5 -3.29 1.30 10.25
CA PHE A 5 -2.08 1.03 11.02
C PHE A 5 -2.24 -0.22 11.89
N VAL A 6 -1.24 -1.10 11.90
CA VAL A 6 -1.19 -2.30 12.76
C VAL A 6 -0.09 -2.15 13.80
N SER A 7 1.14 -1.89 13.36
CA SER A 7 2.30 -1.78 14.24
C SER A 7 3.41 -0.95 13.61
N ALA A 8 4.30 -0.46 14.46
CA ALA A 8 5.54 0.18 14.08
C ALA A 8 6.67 -0.31 14.99
N THR A 9 7.80 -0.65 14.37
CA THR A 9 9.00 -1.08 15.08
C THR A 9 10.17 -0.19 14.65
N PRO A 10 10.48 0.86 15.42
CA PRO A 10 11.70 1.63 15.21
C PRO A 10 12.92 0.83 15.72
N SER A 11 14.01 0.83 14.95
CA SER A 11 15.32 0.34 15.42
C SER A 11 15.97 1.28 16.45
N GLN A 12 15.61 2.56 16.40
CA GLN A 12 16.02 3.61 17.32
C GLN A 12 14.93 4.67 17.45
N GLY A 13 14.86 5.31 18.62
CA GLY A 13 13.95 6.42 18.84
C GLY A 13 12.51 5.96 19.06
N THR A 14 11.55 6.84 18.76
CA THR A 14 10.14 6.59 19.06
C THR A 14 9.24 7.02 17.90
N TYR A 15 8.28 6.17 17.54
CA TYR A 15 7.26 6.47 16.55
C TYR A 15 5.91 6.74 17.23
N ASN A 16 5.26 7.84 16.88
CA ASN A 16 3.92 8.17 17.32
C ASN A 16 2.92 7.93 16.19
N SER A 17 2.12 6.86 16.31
CA SER A 17 1.12 6.51 15.30
C SER A 17 -0.07 7.47 15.21
N GLY A 18 -0.30 8.29 16.24
CA GLY A 18 -1.34 9.32 16.22
C GLY A 18 -0.96 10.54 15.37
N THR A 19 0.33 10.84 15.24
CA THR A 19 0.84 11.96 14.44
C THR A 19 1.58 11.53 13.18
N GLY A 20 2.01 10.27 13.10
CA GLY A 20 2.87 9.75 12.04
C GLY A 20 4.34 10.14 12.18
N VAL A 21 4.73 10.79 13.27
CA VAL A 21 6.10 11.30 13.48
C VAL A 21 6.99 10.22 14.07
N TRP A 22 8.15 10.00 13.45
CA TRP A 22 9.24 9.22 14.00
C TRP A 22 10.36 10.14 14.50
N THR A 23 10.57 10.19 15.81
CA THR A 23 11.70 10.89 16.41
C THR A 23 12.86 9.91 16.53
N VAL A 24 13.80 9.99 15.58
CA VAL A 24 14.93 9.05 15.47
C VAL A 24 16.00 9.32 16.53
N GLY A 25 16.29 10.58 16.81
CA GLY A 25 17.41 11.02 17.64
C GLY A 25 18.69 11.21 16.82
N THR A 26 19.86 11.16 17.47
CA THR A 26 21.15 11.34 16.81
C THR A 26 21.51 10.13 15.95
N ILE A 27 21.73 10.36 14.65
CA ILE A 27 22.35 9.40 13.73
C ILE A 27 23.82 9.80 13.56
N ASN A 28 24.73 8.94 14.01
CA ASN A 28 26.17 9.19 13.82
C ASN A 28 26.56 9.04 12.34
N SER A 29 27.68 9.63 11.95
CA SER A 29 28.22 9.50 10.58
C SER A 29 28.30 8.02 10.18
N ALA A 30 27.78 7.71 8.97
CA ALA A 30 27.67 6.37 8.41
C ALA A 30 26.79 5.35 9.17
N ALA A 31 26.10 5.77 10.24
CA ALA A 31 25.07 4.96 10.89
C ALA A 31 23.75 5.05 10.10
N ASN A 32 22.89 4.06 10.32
CA ASN A 32 21.53 4.06 9.80
C ASN A 32 20.54 3.75 10.93
N ALA A 33 19.34 4.29 10.78
CA ALA A 33 18.19 3.90 11.57
C ALA A 33 17.06 3.52 10.61
N THR A 34 16.29 2.53 11.00
CA THR A 34 15.12 2.05 10.26
C THR A 34 13.86 2.10 11.10
N LEU A 35 12.72 2.31 10.43
CA LEU A 35 11.39 2.17 10.97
C LEU A 35 10.61 1.20 10.08
N THR A 36 10.15 0.09 10.65
CA THR A 36 9.26 -0.85 9.96
C THR A 36 7.82 -0.57 10.37
N ILE A 37 6.94 -0.28 9.41
CA ILE A 37 5.51 -0.09 9.63
C ILE A 37 4.75 -1.23 8.99
N THR A 38 3.85 -1.85 9.76
CA THR A 38 2.86 -2.80 9.25
C THR A 38 1.50 -2.12 9.18
N ALA A 39 0.85 -2.22 8.02
CA ALA A 39 -0.49 -1.69 7.81
C ALA A 39 -1.35 -2.71 7.03
N THR A 40 -2.65 -2.73 7.33
CA THR A 40 -3.65 -3.51 6.60
C THR A 40 -4.22 -2.67 5.47
N VAL A 41 -4.27 -3.21 4.25
CA VAL A 41 -4.95 -2.55 3.13
C VAL A 41 -6.46 -2.72 3.30
N ALA A 42 -7.16 -1.61 3.51
CA ALA A 42 -8.59 -1.59 3.84
C ALA A 42 -9.51 -1.28 2.65
N SER A 43 -8.93 -0.89 1.49
CA SER A 43 -9.72 -0.64 0.28
C SER A 43 -8.92 -0.94 -0.99
N THR A 44 -9.66 -1.19 -2.08
CA THR A 44 -9.10 -1.41 -3.41
C THR A 44 -8.41 -0.16 -3.96
N GLY A 45 -7.63 -0.36 -5.04
CA GLY A 45 -6.86 0.69 -5.70
C GLY A 45 -5.54 1.01 -4.99
N THR A 46 -4.62 1.60 -5.74
CA THR A 46 -3.26 1.90 -5.29
C THR A 46 -3.26 2.78 -4.02
N LYS A 47 -2.37 2.45 -3.08
CA LYS A 47 -2.08 3.24 -1.88
C LYS A 47 -0.60 3.59 -1.88
N THR A 48 -0.29 4.86 -1.74
CA THR A 48 1.09 5.35 -1.62
C THR A 48 1.34 5.75 -0.17
N ASN A 49 2.45 5.29 0.38
CA ASN A 49 3.00 5.75 1.65
C ASN A 49 4.22 6.61 1.36
N THR A 50 4.19 7.86 1.82
CA THR A 50 5.26 8.84 1.66
C THR A 50 5.84 9.18 3.02
N ALA A 51 7.16 9.20 3.13
CA ALA A 51 7.88 9.67 4.30
C ALA A 51 8.84 10.79 3.87
N GLN A 52 9.07 11.75 4.75
CA GLN A 52 10.04 12.81 4.54
C GLN A 52 10.73 13.21 5.84
N VAL A 53 11.89 13.83 5.74
CA VAL A 53 12.54 14.50 6.87
C VAL A 53 11.74 15.76 7.22
N GLN A 54 11.24 15.82 8.45
CA GLN A 54 10.45 16.97 8.93
C GLN A 54 11.32 18.04 9.59
N ALA A 55 12.46 17.65 10.17
CA ALA A 55 13.39 18.52 10.84
C ALA A 55 14.75 17.83 10.98
N VAL A 56 15.81 18.61 10.88
CA VAL A 56 17.21 18.21 11.07
C VAL A 56 17.96 19.41 11.64
N ASP A 57 19.03 19.18 12.39
CA ASP A 57 19.86 20.23 13.00
C ASP A 57 21.17 20.49 12.24
N GLN A 58 21.46 19.68 11.22
CA GLN A 58 22.57 19.86 10.29
C GLN A 58 22.10 20.62 9.04
N PHE A 59 22.99 21.41 8.45
CA PHE A 59 22.73 22.04 7.16
C PHE A 59 22.80 21.02 6.04
N ASP A 60 21.76 21.03 5.21
CA ASP A 60 21.64 20.25 3.98
C ASP A 60 21.62 21.24 2.79
N PRO A 61 22.62 21.20 1.88
CA PRO A 61 22.72 22.17 0.78
C PRO A 61 21.64 22.03 -0.30
N ASP A 62 21.05 20.85 -0.46
CA ASP A 62 20.16 20.51 -1.58
C ASP A 62 18.77 20.02 -1.18
N SER A 63 18.53 19.80 0.12
CA SER A 63 17.20 19.46 0.64
C SER A 63 16.69 20.47 1.69
N THR A 64 15.38 20.74 1.68
CA THR A 64 14.72 21.61 2.66
C THR A 64 13.67 20.82 3.46
N PRO A 65 13.93 20.52 4.75
CA PRO A 65 13.03 19.71 5.57
C PRO A 65 11.59 20.23 5.58
N GLY A 66 10.63 19.31 5.47
CA GLY A 66 9.21 19.60 5.62
C GLY A 66 8.56 20.37 4.46
N ASN A 67 9.25 20.58 3.34
CA ASN A 67 8.72 21.33 2.19
C ASN A 67 7.84 20.49 1.24
N SER A 68 7.79 19.18 1.42
CA SER A 68 7.07 18.22 0.55
C SER A 68 7.54 18.19 -0.91
N ALA A 69 8.82 18.45 -1.17
CA ALA A 69 9.40 18.44 -2.52
C ALA A 69 9.87 17.03 -2.93
N ALA A 70 9.06 16.34 -3.73
CA ALA A 70 9.36 14.97 -4.20
C ALA A 70 10.62 14.81 -5.07
N ALA A 71 11.26 15.92 -5.48
CA ALA A 71 12.50 15.91 -6.24
C ALA A 71 13.76 15.95 -5.35
N GLU A 72 13.59 16.27 -4.06
CA GLU A 72 14.66 16.27 -3.05
C GLU A 72 14.87 14.85 -2.51
N ASP A 73 16.05 14.58 -1.96
CA ASP A 73 16.43 13.24 -1.49
C ASP A 73 16.03 12.95 -0.04
N ASP A 74 15.43 13.93 0.63
CA ASP A 74 14.88 13.82 1.97
C ASP A 74 13.42 13.32 2.00
N GLN A 75 12.84 13.03 0.82
CA GLN A 75 11.50 12.46 0.65
C GLN A 75 11.53 11.15 -0.16
N ALA A 76 10.78 10.15 0.30
CA ALA A 76 10.62 8.89 -0.41
C ALA A 76 9.19 8.36 -0.35
N SER A 77 8.76 7.66 -1.40
CA SER A 77 7.43 7.06 -1.51
C SER A 77 7.48 5.62 -1.98
N ALA A 78 6.57 4.81 -1.47
CA ALA A 78 6.33 3.45 -1.94
C ALA A 78 4.84 3.19 -2.13
N ALA A 79 4.47 2.47 -3.18
CA ALA A 79 3.08 2.17 -3.50
C ALA A 79 2.79 0.67 -3.39
N VAL A 80 1.59 0.35 -2.89
CA VAL A 80 1.00 -0.98 -2.92
C VAL A 80 -0.29 -0.93 -3.74
N ALA A 81 -0.43 -1.84 -4.70
CA ALA A 81 -1.61 -1.99 -5.53
C ALA A 81 -2.26 -3.35 -5.25
N PRO A 82 -3.35 -3.39 -4.47
CA PRO A 82 -4.09 -4.63 -4.27
C PRO A 82 -4.60 -5.17 -5.60
N PRO A 83 -4.51 -6.49 -5.86
CA PRO A 83 -5.09 -7.05 -7.05
C PRO A 83 -6.60 -6.79 -7.06
N THR A 84 -7.11 -6.35 -8.20
CA THR A 84 -8.55 -6.30 -8.47
C THR A 84 -8.92 -7.56 -9.24
N VAL A 85 -9.91 -8.31 -8.76
CA VAL A 85 -10.52 -9.41 -9.51
C VAL A 85 -11.82 -8.90 -10.12
N ASP A 86 -12.02 -9.17 -11.40
CA ASP A 86 -13.29 -8.98 -12.09
C ASP A 86 -13.79 -10.36 -12.50
N LEU A 87 -14.91 -10.78 -11.93
CA LEU A 87 -15.48 -12.11 -12.17
C LEU A 87 -16.75 -11.98 -13.00
N SER A 88 -16.84 -12.75 -14.07
CA SER A 88 -18.01 -12.87 -14.93
C SER A 88 -18.47 -14.31 -15.03
N LEU A 89 -19.79 -14.50 -15.02
CA LEU A 89 -20.42 -15.82 -15.10
C LEU A 89 -21.31 -15.87 -16.34
N THR A 90 -21.07 -16.88 -17.18
CA THR A 90 -21.94 -17.20 -18.31
C THR A 90 -22.47 -18.61 -18.17
N LYS A 91 -23.73 -18.82 -18.57
CA LYS A 91 -24.36 -20.13 -18.62
C LYS A 91 -25.09 -20.31 -19.94
N THR A 92 -24.81 -21.40 -20.62
CA THR A 92 -25.47 -21.80 -21.85
C THR A 92 -26.13 -23.15 -21.67
N VAL A 93 -27.09 -23.45 -22.54
CA VAL A 93 -27.68 -24.78 -22.71
C VAL A 93 -27.48 -25.17 -24.17
N ASP A 94 -27.18 -26.43 -24.42
CA ASP A 94 -27.02 -26.96 -25.77
C ASP A 94 -28.35 -27.00 -26.55
N ASP A 95 -29.47 -27.23 -25.87
CA ASP A 95 -30.83 -27.15 -26.42
C ASP A 95 -31.80 -26.45 -25.44
N ALA A 96 -32.32 -25.29 -25.83
CA ALA A 96 -33.25 -24.50 -25.03
C ALA A 96 -34.73 -24.95 -25.16
N SER A 97 -35.03 -25.90 -26.04
CA SER A 97 -36.40 -26.41 -26.28
C SER A 97 -36.40 -27.92 -26.53
N PRO A 98 -35.89 -28.74 -25.59
CA PRO A 98 -35.79 -30.18 -25.77
C PRO A 98 -37.16 -30.86 -25.78
N ALA A 99 -37.26 -31.95 -26.53
CA ALA A 99 -38.41 -32.85 -26.44
C ALA A 99 -38.44 -33.61 -25.09
N ILE A 100 -39.62 -34.03 -24.65
CA ILE A 100 -39.77 -34.82 -23.42
C ILE A 100 -38.95 -36.12 -23.53
N GLY A 101 -38.08 -36.36 -22.56
CA GLY A 101 -37.20 -37.53 -22.51
C GLY A 101 -35.79 -37.31 -23.10
N GLN A 102 -35.52 -36.15 -23.71
CA GLN A 102 -34.18 -35.80 -24.17
C GLN A 102 -33.32 -35.25 -23.03
N ASN A 103 -32.02 -35.54 -23.09
CA ASN A 103 -31.02 -34.90 -22.23
C ASN A 103 -30.65 -33.52 -22.80
N VAL A 104 -30.34 -32.60 -21.90
CA VAL A 104 -29.71 -31.31 -22.20
C VAL A 104 -28.47 -31.12 -21.34
N THR A 105 -27.49 -30.43 -21.89
CA THR A 105 -26.24 -30.08 -21.25
C THR A 105 -26.21 -28.59 -20.98
N PHE A 106 -26.06 -28.22 -19.71
CA PHE A 106 -25.77 -26.85 -19.33
C PHE A 106 -24.27 -26.67 -19.17
N THR A 107 -23.70 -25.68 -19.85
CA THR A 107 -22.30 -25.29 -19.69
C THR A 107 -22.24 -24.00 -18.89
N THR A 108 -21.45 -23.99 -17.82
CA THR A 108 -21.22 -22.80 -16.99
C THR A 108 -19.75 -22.42 -17.04
N THR A 109 -19.45 -21.18 -17.40
CA THR A 109 -18.09 -20.65 -17.50
C THR A 109 -17.94 -19.45 -16.57
N LEU A 110 -16.97 -19.54 -15.66
CA LEU A 110 -16.52 -18.45 -14.80
C LEU A 110 -15.20 -17.91 -15.37
N THR A 111 -15.10 -16.61 -15.60
CA THR A 111 -13.89 -15.91 -16.05
C THR A 111 -13.54 -14.79 -15.09
#